data_AF-A0A7N0RA27-F1
#
_entry.id   AF-A0A7N0RA27-F1
#
_cell.length_a   1.000
_cell.length_b   1.000
_cell.length_c   1.000
_cell.angle_alpha   90.00
_cell.angle_beta   90.00
_cell.angle_gamma   90.00
#
_symmetry.space_group_name_H-M   'P 1'
#
loop_
_entity.id
_entity.type
_entity.pdbx_description
1 polymer ?
#
loop_
_entity_poly.entity_id
_entity_poly.type
_entity_poly.pdbx_seq_one_letter_code
_entity_poly.pdbx_strand_id
1 'polypeptide(L)'
;MRDKVLTSNEDRKKGSERRMFEARDHPFVEKALKKPDKKANRVAIPVPKVTEEELRRRREEEEEAMLLKRAEEAKKKHNRLALEEYEKMVLVSNTNRDDSIIEARNVEEALAKITVTDSLPMDRHPEKESDSSGRKRV
;
A
#
# COMPACT_ATOMS: atom_id res chain seq x y z
N MET A 1 -25.88 32.18 0.32
CA MET A 1 -25.54 31.72 1.69
C MET A 1 -24.25 30.89 1.70
N ARG A 2 -23.09 31.43 1.27
CA ARG A 2 -21.81 30.66 1.28
C ARG A 2 -20.60 31.44 1.79
N ASP A 3 -20.78 32.65 2.32
CA ASP A 3 -19.63 33.51 2.67
C ASP A 3 -19.31 33.55 4.18
N LYS A 4 -20.14 32.92 5.02
CA LYS A 4 -19.93 32.89 6.49
C LYS A 4 -19.11 31.69 7.00
N VAL A 5 -18.85 30.69 6.16
CA VAL A 5 -18.20 29.42 6.58
C VAL A 5 -16.67 29.50 6.52
N LEU A 6 -16.11 30.31 5.61
CA LEU A 6 -14.67 30.42 5.39
C LEU A 6 -13.97 31.19 6.52
N THR A 7 -14.57 32.27 7.03
CA THR A 7 -14.00 33.09 8.13
C THR A 7 -13.90 32.33 9.45
N SER A 8 -14.86 31.44 9.74
CA SER A 8 -14.87 30.61 10.95
C SER A 8 -13.75 29.58 11.02
N ASN A 9 -13.14 29.21 9.88
CA ASN A 9 -12.03 28.27 9.85
C ASN A 9 -10.68 28.98 10.04
N GLU A 10 -10.53 30.20 9.51
CA GLU A 10 -9.34 31.03 9.69
C GLU A 10 -9.21 31.52 11.15
N ASP A 11 -10.31 31.92 11.78
CA ASP A 11 -10.32 32.31 13.19
C ASP A 11 -10.02 31.11 14.12
N ARG A 12 -10.51 29.91 13.76
CA ARG A 12 -10.15 28.67 14.46
C ARG A 12 -8.66 28.33 14.32
N LYS A 13 -8.10 28.52 13.12
CA LYS A 13 -6.68 28.29 12.85
C LYS A 13 -5.80 29.26 13.64
N LYS A 14 -6.11 30.56 13.59
CA LYS A 14 -5.39 31.61 14.33
C LYS A 14 -5.52 31.47 15.86
N GLY A 15 -6.67 31.01 16.35
CA GLY A 15 -6.87 30.69 17.77
C GLY A 15 -6.16 29.41 18.24
N SER A 16 -5.90 28.47 17.32
CA SER A 16 -5.10 27.27 17.60
C SER A 16 -3.60 27.61 17.65
N GLU A 17 -3.12 28.44 16.72
CA GLU A 17 -1.71 28.86 16.66
C GLU A 17 -1.29 29.66 17.90
N ARG A 18 -2.15 30.53 18.42
CA ARG A 18 -1.89 31.25 19.69
C ARG A 18 -1.85 30.32 20.90
N ARG A 19 -2.75 29.35 20.99
CA ARG A 19 -2.76 28.34 22.07
C ARG A 19 -1.54 27.43 22.01
N MET A 20 -1.05 27.10 20.83
CA MET A 20 0.18 26.31 20.65
C MET A 20 1.44 27.10 21.03
N PHE A 21 1.46 28.42 20.82
CA PHE A 21 2.54 29.30 21.26
C PHE A 21 2.54 29.47 22.78
N GLU A 22 1.37 29.72 23.39
CA GLU A 22 1.21 29.87 24.84
C GLU A 22 1.52 28.56 25.61
N ALA A 23 1.22 27.40 25.03
CA ALA A 23 1.60 26.10 25.60
C ALA A 23 3.12 25.84 25.56
N ARG A 24 3.85 26.47 24.64
CA ARG A 24 5.29 26.30 24.47
C ARG A 24 6.12 27.12 25.47
N ASP A 25 5.60 28.27 25.90
CA ASP A 25 6.24 29.19 26.85
C ASP A 25 5.90 28.88 28.33
N HIS A 26 5.19 27.77 28.60
CA HIS A 26 4.85 27.38 29.96
C HIS A 26 6.11 26.94 30.75
N PRO A 27 6.35 27.42 31.97
CA PRO A 27 7.60 27.19 32.73
C PRO A 27 7.86 25.73 33.10
N PHE A 28 6.88 24.85 32.92
CA PHE A 28 7.05 23.40 33.06
C PHE A 28 7.82 22.78 31.88
N VAL A 29 7.69 23.34 30.68
CA VAL A 29 8.41 22.92 29.47
C VAL A 29 9.90 23.26 29.63
N GLU A 30 10.23 24.46 30.10
CA GLU A 30 11.62 24.86 30.33
C GLU A 30 12.34 24.01 31.40
N LYS A 31 11.63 23.60 32.45
CA LYS A 31 12.15 22.68 33.47
C LYS A 31 12.38 21.27 32.91
N ALA A 32 11.55 20.82 31.97
CA ALA A 32 11.72 19.55 31.26
C ALA A 32 12.85 19.58 30.21
N LEU A 33 13.18 20.75 29.63
CA LEU A 33 14.34 20.93 28.74
C LEU A 33 15.67 21.05 29.51
N LYS A 34 15.63 21.27 30.83
CA LYS A 34 16.82 21.34 31.68
C LYS A 34 17.36 19.93 31.88
N LYS A 35 18.28 19.53 31.00
CA LYS A 35 18.94 18.22 31.03
C LYS A 35 19.51 17.98 32.43
N PRO A 36 19.07 16.95 33.18
CA PRO A 36 19.69 16.61 34.45
C PRO A 36 21.17 16.30 34.22
N ASP A 37 22.03 16.76 35.12
CA ASP A 37 23.47 16.62 34.99
C ASP A 37 23.85 15.14 34.81
N LYS A 38 24.41 14.83 33.63
CA LYS A 38 24.79 13.47 33.22
C LYS A 38 25.81 12.84 34.18
N LYS A 39 26.58 13.66 34.90
CA LYS A 39 27.61 13.19 35.83
C LYS A 39 27.05 12.72 37.17
N ALA A 40 25.95 13.32 37.65
CA ALA A 40 25.33 12.96 38.92
C ALA A 40 24.59 11.60 38.85
N ASN A 41 23.88 11.35 37.76
CA ASN A 41 23.13 10.10 37.58
C ASN A 41 23.99 8.88 37.21
N ARG A 42 25.26 9.07 36.79
CA ARG A 42 26.14 7.95 36.41
C ARG A 42 26.74 7.22 37.62
N VAL A 43 26.83 7.90 38.76
CA VAL A 43 27.55 7.40 39.95
C VAL A 43 26.58 6.83 41.00
N ALA A 44 25.32 7.28 41.00
CA ALA A 44 24.32 6.91 42.01
C ALA A 44 23.48 5.67 41.66
N ILE A 45 23.58 5.12 40.45
CA ILE A 45 22.81 3.94 40.05
C ILE A 45 23.68 2.71 40.35
N PRO A 46 23.29 1.83 41.31
CA PRO A 46 23.94 0.54 41.48
C PRO A 46 23.75 -0.24 40.18
N VAL A 47 24.81 -0.31 39.37
CA VAL A 47 24.83 -1.15 38.18
C VAL A 47 24.79 -2.60 38.69
N PRO A 48 23.73 -3.38 38.37
CA PRO A 48 23.68 -4.78 38.76
C PRO A 48 24.93 -5.49 38.25
N LYS A 49 25.56 -6.31 39.10
CA LYS A 49 26.70 -7.12 38.68
C LYS A 49 26.18 -8.20 37.74
N VAL A 50 26.19 -7.91 36.44
CA VAL A 50 25.87 -8.88 35.41
C VAL A 50 27.04 -9.85 35.34
N THR A 51 26.80 -11.12 35.63
CA THR A 51 27.86 -12.14 35.49
C THR A 51 28.12 -12.41 34.01
N GLU A 52 29.31 -12.95 33.69
CA GLU A 52 29.66 -13.28 32.30
C GLU A 52 28.65 -14.26 31.67
N GLU A 53 28.03 -15.11 32.49
CA GLU A 53 26.98 -16.05 32.07
C GLU A 53 25.68 -15.36 31.67
N GLU A 54 25.23 -14.35 32.45
CA GLU A 54 24.03 -13.57 32.11
C GLU A 54 24.23 -12.74 30.83
N LEU A 55 25.45 -12.21 30.63
CA LEU A 55 25.84 -11.53 29.39
C LEU A 55 25.82 -12.46 28.18
N ARG A 56 26.26 -13.71 28.36
CA ARG A 56 26.24 -14.72 27.28
C ARG A 56 24.81 -15.10 26.93
N ARG A 57 23.98 -15.39 27.93
CA ARG A 57 22.56 -15.73 27.75
C ARG A 57 21.79 -14.62 27.03
N ARG A 58 22.04 -13.36 27.40
CA ARG A 58 21.40 -12.21 26.74
C ARG A 58 21.80 -12.09 25.27
N ARG A 59 23.05 -12.39 24.91
CA ARG A 59 23.49 -12.39 23.51
C ARG A 59 22.84 -13.53 22.72
N GLU A 60 22.76 -14.72 23.31
CA GLU A 60 22.09 -15.88 22.71
C GLU A 60 20.60 -15.56 22.44
N GLU A 61 19.89 -15.01 23.42
CA GLU A 61 18.48 -14.58 23.27
C GLU A 61 18.30 -13.48 22.21
N GLU A 62 19.22 -12.51 22.13
CA GLU A 62 19.21 -11.45 21.11
C GLU A 62 19.48 -12.00 19.69
N GLU A 63 20.39 -12.97 19.56
CA GLU A 63 20.69 -13.64 18.28
C GLU A 63 19.52 -14.49 17.79
N GLU A 64 18.88 -15.27 18.67
CA GLU A 64 17.68 -16.04 18.35
C GLU A 64 16.53 -15.12 17.91
N ALA A 65 16.31 -14.00 18.61
CA ALA A 65 15.30 -13.02 18.24
C ALA A 65 15.59 -12.37 16.88
N MET A 66 16.86 -12.11 16.55
CA MET A 66 17.26 -11.59 15.25
C MET A 66 17.05 -12.59 14.12
N LEU A 67 17.36 -13.86 14.35
CA LEU A 67 17.12 -14.94 13.39
C LEU A 67 15.62 -15.10 13.12
N LEU A 68 14.79 -15.07 14.16
CA LEU A 68 13.34 -15.17 14.04
C LEU A 68 12.77 -13.99 13.24
N LYS A 69 13.20 -12.76 13.55
CA LYS A 69 12.80 -11.56 12.81
C LYS A 69 13.20 -11.62 11.34
N ARG A 70 14.43 -12.06 11.03
CA ARG A 70 14.89 -12.24 9.64
C ARG A 70 14.06 -13.31 8.91
N ALA A 71 13.72 -14.40 9.57
CA ALA A 71 12.87 -15.45 8.99
C ALA A 71 11.45 -14.94 8.70
N GLU A 72 10.87 -14.16 9.61
CA GLU A 72 9.56 -13.52 9.38
C GLU A 72 9.60 -12.48 8.26
N GLU A 73 10.65 -11.67 8.18
CA GLU A 73 10.83 -10.70 7.09
C GLU A 73 11.01 -11.39 5.74
N ALA A 74 11.73 -12.50 5.68
CA ALA A 74 11.89 -13.29 4.48
C ALA A 74 10.55 -13.88 4.02
N LYS A 75 9.74 -14.43 4.94
CA LYS A 75 8.38 -14.91 4.64
C LYS A 75 7.48 -13.80 4.14
N LYS A 76 7.52 -12.60 4.75
CA LYS A 76 6.75 -11.43 4.32
C LYS A 76 7.16 -10.95 2.92
N LYS A 77 8.46 -10.88 2.63
CA LYS A 77 9.00 -10.52 1.31
C LYS A 77 8.60 -11.55 0.25
N HIS A 78 8.73 -12.84 0.55
CA HIS A 78 8.31 -13.92 -0.34
C HIS A 78 6.81 -13.84 -0.64
N ASN A 79 5.97 -13.61 0.36
CA ASN A 79 4.52 -13.48 0.15
C ASN A 79 4.16 -12.26 -0.73
N ARG A 80 4.84 -11.13 -0.55
CA ARG A 80 4.65 -9.95 -1.41
C ARG A 80 5.07 -10.21 -2.86
N LEU A 81 6.22 -10.86 -3.07
CA LEU A 81 6.70 -11.20 -4.41
C LEU A 81 5.82 -12.27 -5.08
N ALA A 82 5.33 -13.24 -4.30
CA ALA A 82 4.48 -14.30 -4.82
C ALA A 82 3.22 -13.73 -5.48
N LEU A 83 2.53 -12.78 -4.85
CA LEU A 83 1.32 -12.18 -5.42
C LEU A 83 1.59 -11.52 -6.79
N GLU A 84 2.64 -10.71 -6.87
CA GLU A 84 3.01 -9.97 -8.10
C GLU A 84 3.52 -10.89 -9.22
N GLU A 85 4.17 -12.00 -8.87
CA GLU A 85 4.70 -12.96 -9.84
C GLU A 85 3.60 -13.90 -10.37
N TYR A 86 2.66 -14.32 -9.52
CA TYR A 86 1.50 -15.10 -9.97
C TYR A 86 0.62 -14.32 -10.94
N GLU A 87 0.37 -13.04 -10.69
CA GLU A 87 -0.39 -12.20 -11.63
C GLU A 87 0.30 -12.12 -12.99
N LYS A 88 1.62 -11.93 -13.01
CA LYS A 88 2.41 -11.94 -14.25
C LYS A 88 2.37 -13.30 -14.94
N MET A 89 2.57 -14.41 -14.22
CA MET A 89 2.50 -15.75 -14.80
C MET A 89 1.11 -16.08 -15.37
N VAL A 90 0.04 -15.63 -14.71
CA VAL A 90 -1.35 -15.83 -15.18
C VAL A 90 -1.64 -14.98 -16.42
N LEU A 91 -1.04 -13.78 -16.52
CA LEU A 91 -1.18 -12.89 -17.67
C LEU A 91 -0.35 -13.35 -18.89
N VAL A 92 0.66 -14.20 -18.71
CA VAL A 92 1.35 -14.82 -19.86
C VAL A 92 0.40 -15.80 -20.53
N SER A 93 0.06 -15.54 -21.80
CA SER A 93 -0.75 -16.45 -22.60
C SER A 93 -0.09 -17.83 -22.64
N ASN A 94 -0.82 -18.85 -22.19
CA ASN A 94 -0.33 -20.21 -22.18
C ASN A 94 -0.33 -20.77 -23.61
N THR A 95 0.82 -20.73 -24.27
CA THR A 95 0.98 -21.17 -25.67
C THR A 95 0.85 -22.68 -25.87
N ASN A 96 0.82 -23.48 -24.79
CA ASN A 96 0.61 -24.93 -24.88
C ASN A 96 -0.88 -25.28 -25.02
N ARG A 97 -1.78 -24.29 -24.87
CA ARG A 97 -3.22 -24.44 -25.07
C ARG A 97 -3.61 -23.72 -26.36
N ASP A 98 -4.23 -24.45 -27.28
CA ASP A 98 -4.77 -23.85 -28.50
C ASP A 98 -6.21 -23.39 -28.27
N ASP A 99 -6.39 -22.09 -28.03
CA ASP A 99 -7.71 -21.49 -27.84
C ASP A 99 -8.39 -21.14 -29.18
N SER A 100 -7.78 -21.48 -30.32
CA SER A 100 -8.37 -21.31 -31.66
C SER A 100 -9.47 -22.33 -31.96
N ILE A 101 -9.49 -23.45 -31.22
CA ILE A 101 -10.41 -24.56 -31.44
C ILE A 101 -11.55 -24.49 -30.41
N ILE A 102 -12.77 -24.36 -30.89
CA ILE A 102 -13.97 -24.32 -30.04
C ILE A 102 -14.62 -25.70 -30.04
N GLU A 103 -14.48 -26.41 -28.93
CA GLU A 103 -15.20 -27.68 -28.71
C GLU A 103 -16.65 -27.39 -28.30
N ALA A 104 -17.62 -27.82 -29.10
CA ALA A 104 -19.05 -27.70 -28.80
C ALA A 104 -19.82 -28.93 -29.27
N ARG A 105 -20.85 -29.35 -28.52
CA ARG A 105 -21.67 -30.54 -28.84
C ARG A 105 -22.92 -30.22 -29.65
N ASN A 106 -23.28 -28.95 -29.75
CA ASN A 106 -24.41 -28.47 -30.54
C ASN A 106 -24.12 -27.06 -31.10
N VAL A 107 -24.97 -26.60 -32.03
CA VAL A 107 -24.79 -25.31 -32.72
C VAL A 107 -24.98 -24.13 -31.78
N GLU A 108 -25.94 -24.21 -30.85
CA GLU A 108 -26.24 -23.13 -29.90
C GLU A 108 -25.07 -22.87 -28.95
N GLU A 109 -24.42 -23.92 -28.46
CA GLU A 109 -23.21 -23.86 -27.62
C GLU A 109 -22.03 -23.26 -28.39
N ALA A 110 -21.86 -23.63 -29.67
CA ALA A 110 -20.82 -23.05 -30.51
C ALA A 110 -21.04 -21.54 -30.69
N LEU A 111 -22.29 -21.13 -30.98
CA LEU A 111 -22.64 -19.72 -31.13
C LEU A 111 -22.38 -18.94 -29.85
N ALA A 112 -22.78 -19.46 -28.68
CA ALA A 112 -22.54 -18.81 -27.40
C ALA A 112 -21.06 -18.57 -27.07
N LYS A 113 -20.17 -19.50 -27.47
CA LYS A 113 -18.71 -19.38 -27.26
C LYS A 113 -18.04 -18.39 -28.23
N ILE A 114 -18.60 -18.21 -29.42
CA ILE A 114 -18.07 -17.30 -30.46
C ILE A 114 -18.59 -15.86 -30.26
N THR A 115 -19.81 -15.70 -29.75
CA THR A 115 -20.42 -14.38 -29.59
C THR A 115 -19.66 -13.57 -28.53
N VAL A 116 -18.97 -12.52 -28.97
CA VAL A 116 -18.36 -11.52 -28.09
C VAL A 116 -19.50 -10.70 -27.45
N THR A 117 -19.74 -10.91 -26.16
CA THR A 117 -20.79 -10.20 -25.39
C THR A 117 -20.43 -8.75 -25.08
N ASP A 118 -19.16 -8.39 -25.23
CA ASP A 118 -18.70 -7.04 -24.97
C ASP A 118 -19.09 -6.11 -26.12
N SER A 119 -19.82 -5.04 -25.79
CA SER A 119 -20.11 -3.97 -26.74
C SER A 119 -18.79 -3.44 -27.27
N LEU A 120 -18.56 -3.60 -28.58
CA LEU A 120 -17.37 -3.07 -29.24
C LEU A 120 -17.23 -1.58 -28.91
N PRO A 121 -15.99 -1.08 -28.73
CA PRO A 121 -15.77 0.34 -28.48
C PRO A 121 -16.47 1.17 -29.57
N MET A 122 -17.12 2.27 -29.18
CA MET A 122 -17.78 3.17 -30.11
C MET A 122 -16.80 3.55 -31.22
N ASP A 123 -17.18 3.26 -32.47
CA ASP A 123 -16.38 3.62 -33.63
C ASP A 123 -16.19 5.14 -33.66
N ARG A 124 -14.94 5.57 -33.76
CA ARG A 124 -14.55 6.99 -33.77
C ARG A 124 -14.66 7.61 -35.17
N HIS A 125 -14.88 6.82 -36.22
CA HIS A 125 -14.91 7.31 -37.61
C HIS A 125 -16.09 6.76 -38.41
N PRO A 126 -17.34 7.11 -38.03
CA PRO A 126 -18.53 6.66 -38.73
C PRO A 126 -18.57 7.12 -40.20
N GLU A 127 -17.81 8.15 -40.59
CA GLU A 127 -17.73 8.63 -41.97
C GLU A 127 -17.05 7.64 -42.94
N LYS A 128 -16.29 6.67 -42.42
CA LYS A 128 -15.62 5.64 -43.23
C LYS A 128 -16.50 4.41 -43.47
N GLU A 129 -17.64 4.30 -42.80
CA GLU A 129 -18.67 3.29 -43.10
C GLU A 129 -19.50 3.70 -44.34
N SER A 130 -18.83 4.09 -45.43
CA SER A 130 -19.49 4.58 -46.63
C SER A 130 -19.09 3.74 -47.85
N ASP A 131 -19.72 2.56 -48.02
CA ASP A 131 -20.02 2.04 -49.38
C ASP A 131 -21.00 0.83 -49.47
N SER A 132 -21.40 0.17 -48.37
CA SER A 132 -22.18 -1.09 -48.48
C SER A 132 -23.71 -0.93 -48.52
N SER A 133 -24.27 0.25 -48.21
CA SER A 133 -25.72 0.48 -48.17
C SER A 133 -26.28 1.19 -49.42
N GLY A 134 -25.46 1.42 -50.43
CA GLY A 134 -25.75 2.34 -51.53
C GLY A 134 -26.01 1.73 -52.91
N ARG A 135 -26.74 0.61 -53.07
CA ARG A 135 -27.33 0.23 -54.38
C ARG A 135 -28.69 -0.45 -54.25
N LYS A 136 -29.74 0.31 -53.98
CA LYS A 136 -31.09 -0.07 -54.43
C LYS A 136 -31.10 0.06 -55.95
N ARG A 137 -31.01 -1.07 -56.65
CA ARG A 137 -31.31 -1.12 -58.09
C ARG A 137 -32.79 -0.77 -58.25
N VAL A 138 -33.05 0.27 -59.04
CA VAL A 138 -34.38 0.65 -59.56
C VAL A 138 -34.80 -0.38 -60.59
#